data_AF-A0A945ZR37-F1
#
_entry.id   AF-A0A945ZR37-F1
#
_cell.length_a   1.000
_cell.length_b   1.000
_cell.length_c   1.000
_cell.angle_alpha   90.00
_cell.angle_beta   90.00
_cell.angle_gamma   90.00
#
_symmetry.space_group_name_H-M   'P 1'
#
loop_
_entity.id
_entity.type
_entity.pdbx_description
1 polymer ?
#
loop_
_entity_poly.entity_id
_entity_poly.type
_entity_poly.pdbx_seq_one_letter_code
_entity_poly.pdbx_strand_id
1 'polypeptide(L)'
;MKCHIKTQKIMRTAYTTFTLAALLLAGLSTTAQTGLTLVTGPTSFTGASNLEDGIQVGSSGMYATQVALITDVLPFLSADAQMNWGALGLTSSNRQNEISEWYGVGAGLRLHKPYSADQILQPWVGLGLSFMQQSNLSDRTNGEGTPYYYWSNGQVYDMPEGAENADVLASTLAPDHAYETETGSEQSLAIPIQMGLNLNLSPRIYASASFAILAGKEASLDPRPGYNDMITTAQAGLGIRIGKAYGEPKVDYPEEWLLIGDDADLDGIQDKRDRCPGTPENAPIDKRGCPTDSDKDGIADYLDIEPYSTHRRVNAQGVALSEEQWAVALAPQKRSENAFQNDFLRVDSEGATDVVTPVDANGRTPAELRLLKAFGSDKSTTTIKAKRSAPAPAVKAAAKDMSDDFGKKTGLSNYTAVMPALRPSFRVQLAQDIRTLDMEVVSPLLVKGEVVQKFDNSSALCFVSPATLDLKKAEAMAQELQDRGFGDAHIIGEFNGRLMNLGAAQALQSSWEATTARLQ
;
A
#
# COMPACT_ATOMS: atom_id res chain seq x y z
N MET A 1 6.41 50.93 40.70
CA MET A 1 5.84 49.58 40.46
C MET A 1 6.95 48.61 40.06
N LYS A 2 7.51 47.87 41.02
CA LYS A 2 8.30 46.67 40.73
C LYS A 2 7.33 45.50 40.91
N CYS A 3 6.71 45.07 39.81
CA CYS A 3 5.93 43.84 39.80
C CYS A 3 6.94 42.69 39.98
N HIS A 4 7.11 42.22 41.21
CA HIS A 4 7.85 41.00 41.49
C HIS A 4 6.94 39.82 41.18
N ILE A 5 6.83 39.51 39.89
CA ILE A 5 6.30 38.26 39.36
C ILE A 5 7.11 37.13 40.03
N LYS A 6 6.55 36.54 41.09
CA LYS A 6 7.14 35.45 41.89
C LYS A 6 7.08 34.09 41.18
N THR A 7 6.88 34.10 39.86
CA THR A 7 6.60 32.92 39.02
C THR A 7 7.83 32.35 38.29
N GLN A 8 9.06 32.70 38.69
CA GLN A 8 10.24 32.47 37.83
C GLN A 8 10.95 31.11 37.97
N LYS A 9 10.93 30.43 39.11
CA LYS A 9 11.75 29.22 39.29
C LYS A 9 11.16 27.98 38.59
N ILE A 10 9.84 27.84 38.64
CA ILE A 10 9.15 26.63 38.20
C ILE A 10 8.87 26.68 36.70
N MET A 11 8.41 27.83 36.18
CA MET A 11 8.39 28.13 34.75
C MET A 11 9.75 27.86 34.12
N ARG A 12 10.86 28.32 34.73
CA ARG A 12 12.21 28.00 34.22
C ARG A 12 12.48 26.50 34.14
N THR A 13 12.20 25.76 35.22
CA THR A 13 12.47 24.31 35.29
C THR A 13 11.64 23.56 34.24
N ALA A 14 10.40 23.99 34.06
CA ALA A 14 9.48 23.34 33.16
C ALA A 14 9.71 23.73 31.69
N TYR A 15 10.09 24.99 31.42
CA TYR A 15 10.67 25.39 30.15
C TYR A 15 11.93 24.57 29.85
N THR A 16 12.81 24.32 30.83
CA THR A 16 14.02 23.52 30.59
C THR A 16 13.71 22.04 30.33
N THR A 17 12.74 21.44 31.01
CA THR A 17 12.34 20.05 30.72
C THR A 17 11.65 19.94 29.38
N PHE A 18 10.80 20.91 29.03
CA PHE A 18 10.13 20.97 27.73
C PHE A 18 11.14 21.21 26.60
N THR A 19 12.12 22.10 26.76
CA THR A 19 13.16 22.31 25.75
C THR A 19 14.07 21.09 25.61
N LEU A 20 14.38 20.38 26.69
CA LEU A 20 15.16 19.14 26.62
C LEU A 20 14.39 18.03 25.90
N ALA A 21 13.10 17.87 26.20
CA ALA A 21 12.22 16.93 25.51
C ALA A 21 12.04 17.31 24.04
N ALA A 22 11.89 18.60 23.74
CA ALA A 22 11.85 19.13 22.38
C ALA A 22 13.14 18.86 21.62
N LEU A 23 14.31 18.99 22.26
CA LEU A 23 15.61 18.69 21.67
C LEU A 23 15.78 17.18 21.39
N LEU A 24 15.33 16.32 22.30
CA LEU A 24 15.34 14.86 22.10
C LEU A 24 14.42 14.43 20.95
N LEU A 25 13.20 14.98 20.89
CA LEU A 25 12.25 14.72 19.81
C LEU A 25 12.70 15.34 18.48
N ALA A 26 13.34 16.51 18.50
CA ALA A 26 13.94 17.12 17.32
C ALA A 26 15.10 16.28 16.76
N GLY A 27 15.83 15.53 17.58
CA GLY A 27 16.85 14.58 17.12
C GLY A 27 16.27 13.46 16.24
N LEU A 28 15.03 13.03 16.53
CA LEU A 28 14.29 12.03 15.75
C LEU A 28 13.67 12.60 14.46
N SER A 29 13.54 13.93 14.35
CA SER A 29 12.88 14.63 13.24
C SER A 29 13.59 14.52 11.87
N THR A 30 14.83 14.03 11.84
CA THR A 30 15.53 13.77 10.56
C THR A 30 14.88 12.62 9.78
N THR A 31 14.09 11.78 10.45
CA THR A 31 13.44 10.59 9.87
C THR A 31 11.93 10.52 10.07
N ALA A 32 11.36 11.31 10.99
CA ALA A 32 9.94 11.27 11.36
C ALA A 32 9.23 12.63 11.29
N GLN A 33 7.93 12.62 10.99
CA GLN A 33 7.10 13.82 11.01
C GLN A 33 6.94 14.31 12.44
N THR A 34 7.14 15.61 12.66
CA THR A 34 6.96 16.24 13.97
C THR A 34 5.90 17.34 13.85
N GLY A 35 4.81 17.20 14.61
CA GLY A 35 3.78 18.20 14.79
C GLY A 35 4.08 19.11 15.98
N LEU A 36 3.89 20.42 15.81
CA LEU A 36 3.79 21.38 16.91
C LEU A 36 2.35 21.87 16.97
N THR A 37 1.65 21.67 18.09
CA THR A 37 0.27 22.11 18.30
C THR A 37 0.18 23.15 19.39
N LEU A 38 -0.65 24.17 19.15
CA LEU A 38 -1.12 25.10 20.17
C LEU A 38 -2.65 25.01 20.19
N VAL A 39 -3.20 24.57 21.31
CA VAL A 39 -4.65 24.45 21.52
C VAL A 39 -5.04 25.17 22.80
N THR A 40 -6.22 25.78 22.80
CA THR A 40 -6.76 26.49 23.97
C THR A 40 -8.25 26.25 24.06
N GLY A 41 -8.81 26.33 25.26
CA GLY A 41 -10.23 26.17 25.45
C GLY A 41 -10.61 26.06 26.92
N PRO A 42 -11.87 25.75 27.23
CA PRO A 42 -12.33 25.66 28.59
C PRO A 42 -11.72 24.49 29.39
N THR A 43 -11.62 24.68 30.70
CA THR A 43 -11.31 23.64 31.67
C THR A 43 -12.32 23.63 32.82
N SER A 44 -12.57 22.44 33.37
CA SER A 44 -13.55 22.22 34.41
C SER A 44 -13.17 21.02 35.28
N PHE A 45 -13.78 20.89 36.46
CA PHE A 45 -13.72 19.67 37.26
C PHE A 45 -14.87 18.72 36.88
N THR A 46 -14.55 17.44 36.76
CA THR A 46 -15.57 16.37 36.69
C THR A 46 -15.30 15.37 37.79
N GLY A 47 -16.32 15.10 38.62
CA GLY A 47 -16.22 14.27 39.81
C GLY A 47 -17.48 14.35 40.68
N ALA A 48 -17.38 13.95 41.94
CA ALA A 48 -18.49 13.94 42.91
C ALA A 48 -19.00 15.34 43.28
N SER A 49 -18.37 16.39 42.77
CA SER A 49 -18.78 17.80 42.87
C SER A 49 -19.99 18.17 42.00
N ASN A 50 -20.53 17.27 41.17
CA ASN A 50 -21.56 17.62 40.18
C ASN A 50 -22.95 17.01 40.37
N LEU A 51 -23.21 16.25 41.45
CA LEU A 51 -24.51 15.57 41.59
C LEU A 51 -25.57 16.36 42.36
N GLU A 52 -25.19 17.34 43.19
CA GLU A 52 -26.17 18.15 43.97
C GLU A 52 -26.28 19.62 43.53
N ASP A 53 -25.24 20.25 42.97
CA ASP A 53 -25.24 21.70 42.64
C ASP A 53 -25.27 22.05 41.14
N GLY A 54 -25.35 21.05 40.27
CA GLY A 54 -25.36 21.25 38.81
C GLY A 54 -24.01 21.75 38.29
N ILE A 55 -23.78 21.58 36.98
CA ILE A 55 -22.56 22.06 36.32
C ILE A 55 -22.56 23.58 36.37
N GLN A 56 -21.84 24.18 37.33
CA GLN A 56 -21.69 25.63 37.44
C GLN A 56 -20.32 26.06 36.91
N VAL A 57 -20.33 26.42 35.62
CA VAL A 57 -19.27 27.12 34.90
C VAL A 57 -19.17 28.53 35.49
N GLY A 58 -18.26 28.74 36.45
CA GLY A 58 -18.02 30.04 37.09
C GLY A 58 -17.57 31.10 36.07
N SER A 59 -18.05 32.34 36.20
CA SER A 59 -17.86 33.39 35.19
C SER A 59 -16.46 34.05 35.18
N SER A 60 -15.51 33.55 35.97
CA SER A 60 -14.14 34.07 36.07
C SER A 60 -13.11 33.02 35.60
N GLY A 61 -12.50 33.28 34.43
CA GLY A 61 -11.28 32.63 33.92
C GLY A 61 -11.24 31.10 33.93
N MET A 62 -11.67 30.47 32.83
CA MET A 62 -11.80 29.00 32.71
C MET A 62 -10.89 28.41 31.62
N TYR A 63 -9.77 29.05 31.30
CA TYR A 63 -9.00 28.65 30.13
C TYR A 63 -7.94 27.60 30.49
N ALA A 64 -7.69 26.69 29.56
CA ALA A 64 -6.55 25.80 29.55
C ALA A 64 -5.90 25.89 28.18
N THR A 65 -4.61 26.18 28.16
CA THR A 65 -3.80 26.20 26.96
C THR A 65 -2.79 25.07 27.02
N GLN A 66 -2.59 24.43 25.88
CA GLN A 66 -1.66 23.33 25.70
C GLN A 66 -0.76 23.63 24.51
N VAL A 67 0.53 23.44 24.72
CA VAL A 67 1.53 23.31 23.66
C VAL A 67 2.03 21.88 23.67
N ALA A 68 1.96 21.20 22.53
CA ALA A 68 2.47 19.84 22.41
C ALA A 68 3.37 19.68 21.18
N LEU A 69 4.44 18.91 21.37
CA LEU A 69 5.30 18.39 20.32
C LEU A 69 4.97 16.92 20.14
N ILE A 70 4.66 16.52 18.92
CA ILE A 70 4.16 15.20 18.58
C ILE A 70 5.09 14.64 17.51
N THR A 71 5.75 13.52 17.74
CA THR A 71 6.64 12.90 16.76
C THR A 71 6.17 11.49 16.46
N ASP A 72 6.04 11.17 15.18
CA ASP A 72 5.60 9.84 14.76
C ASP A 72 6.71 8.81 15.00
N VAL A 73 6.40 7.74 15.73
CA VAL A 73 7.30 6.62 15.98
C VAL A 73 7.00 5.48 15.01
N LEU A 74 5.73 5.26 14.71
CA LEU A 74 5.19 4.32 13.73
C LEU A 74 4.07 5.00 12.93
N PRO A 75 3.62 4.44 11.80
CA PRO A 75 2.52 5.03 11.02
C PRO A 75 1.24 5.27 11.82
N PHE A 76 0.98 4.49 12.87
CA PHE A 76 -0.23 4.55 13.68
C PHE A 76 0.02 5.01 15.14
N LEU A 77 1.26 5.35 15.49
CA LEU A 77 1.67 5.67 16.86
C LEU A 77 2.63 6.87 16.87
N SER A 78 2.22 7.94 17.54
CA SER A 78 3.09 9.08 17.85
C SER A 78 3.46 9.10 19.33
N ALA A 79 4.65 9.58 19.63
CA ALA A 79 5.01 10.02 20.98
C ALA A 79 4.78 11.53 21.09
N ASP A 80 4.27 11.99 22.24
CA ASP A 80 4.06 13.41 22.48
C ASP A 80 4.70 13.90 23.77
N ALA A 81 5.19 15.13 23.75
CA ALA A 81 5.61 15.90 24.91
C ALA A 81 4.75 17.15 24.99
N GLN A 82 4.10 17.35 26.14
CA GLN A 82 3.10 18.39 26.32
C GLN A 82 3.41 19.28 27.52
N MET A 83 3.10 20.56 27.36
CA MET A 83 3.09 21.57 28.40
C MET A 83 1.71 22.22 28.41
N ASN A 84 1.05 22.18 29.56
CA ASN A 84 -0.30 22.66 29.75
C ASN A 84 -0.31 23.68 30.89
N TRP A 85 -1.11 24.73 30.76
CA TRP A 85 -1.36 25.66 31.85
C TRP A 85 -2.78 26.20 31.74
N GLY A 86 -3.37 26.51 32.87
CA GLY A 86 -4.73 27.05 32.90
C GLY A 86 -5.08 27.64 34.25
N ALA A 87 -6.24 28.28 34.27
CA ALA A 87 -6.84 28.83 35.46
C ALA A 87 -8.29 28.33 35.57
N LEU A 88 -8.74 28.12 36.80
CA LEU A 88 -10.06 27.66 37.17
C LEU A 88 -10.58 28.56 38.29
N GLY A 89 -11.73 29.21 38.08
CA GLY A 89 -12.45 29.87 39.16
C GLY A 89 -13.08 28.85 40.12
N LEU A 90 -12.96 29.09 41.42
CA LEU A 90 -13.64 28.29 42.45
C LEU A 90 -15.00 28.90 42.79
N THR A 91 -16.07 28.13 42.65
CA THR A 91 -17.46 28.60 42.88
C THR A 91 -18.11 28.04 44.14
N SER A 92 -17.40 27.18 44.89
CA SER A 92 -17.90 26.67 46.17
C SER A 92 -18.15 27.81 47.16
N SER A 93 -19.20 27.69 47.98
CA SER A 93 -19.69 28.77 48.86
C SER A 93 -18.64 29.32 49.82
N ASN A 94 -17.60 28.54 50.13
CA ASN A 94 -16.48 28.90 50.99
C ASN A 94 -15.22 29.38 50.26
N ARG A 95 -15.20 29.40 48.91
CA ARG A 95 -14.01 29.72 48.09
C ARG A 95 -14.31 30.62 46.88
N GLN A 96 -15.42 31.37 46.93
CA GLN A 96 -15.89 32.23 45.82
C GLN A 96 -14.89 33.32 45.39
N ASN A 97 -13.92 33.66 46.26
CA ASN A 97 -12.87 34.66 46.00
C ASN A 97 -11.49 33.99 45.84
N GLU A 98 -11.47 32.74 45.39
CA GLU A 98 -10.25 32.00 45.06
C GLU A 98 -10.23 31.61 43.58
N ILE A 99 -9.06 31.70 42.96
CA ILE A 99 -8.76 31.07 41.68
C ILE A 99 -7.74 29.98 41.90
N SER A 100 -7.78 28.96 41.07
CA SER A 100 -6.74 27.95 41.02
C SER A 100 -6.03 27.99 39.68
N GLU A 101 -4.74 28.24 39.72
CA GLU A 101 -3.87 28.11 38.56
C GLU A 101 -3.21 26.73 38.58
N TRP A 102 -3.16 26.08 37.43
CA TRP A 102 -2.50 24.80 37.30
C TRP A 102 -1.54 24.80 36.12
N TYR A 103 -0.49 24.03 36.30
CA TYR A 103 0.60 23.87 35.37
C TYR A 103 0.92 22.39 35.24
N GLY A 104 1.11 21.90 34.02
CA GLY A 104 1.42 20.50 33.76
C GLY A 104 2.49 20.33 32.70
N VAL A 105 3.42 19.41 32.93
CA VAL A 105 4.35 18.91 31.90
C VAL A 105 4.27 17.39 31.89
N GLY A 106 4.12 16.84 30.70
CA GLY A 106 3.96 15.40 30.54
C GLY A 106 4.50 14.88 29.23
N ALA A 107 4.53 13.56 29.16
CA ALA A 107 4.79 12.84 27.93
C ALA A 107 3.77 11.72 27.78
N GLY A 108 3.46 11.37 26.54
CA GLY A 108 2.43 10.41 26.21
C GLY A 108 2.67 9.71 24.89
N LEU A 109 1.75 8.81 24.60
CA LEU A 109 1.65 8.10 23.33
C LEU A 109 0.25 8.35 22.76
N ARG A 110 0.18 8.56 21.45
CA ARG A 110 -1.06 8.77 20.69
C ARG A 110 -1.20 7.71 19.63
N LEU A 111 -2.33 7.03 19.64
CA LEU A 111 -2.75 6.14 18.58
C LEU A 111 -3.64 6.91 17.60
N HIS A 112 -3.33 6.80 16.32
CA HIS A 112 -4.05 7.48 15.25
C HIS A 112 -4.07 6.64 13.98
N LYS A 113 -4.92 6.99 13.02
CA LYS A 113 -4.82 6.43 11.66
C LYS A 113 -3.58 6.97 10.96
N PRO A 114 -2.91 6.16 10.11
CA PRO A 114 -1.80 6.63 9.28
C PRO A 114 -2.13 7.90 8.51
N TYR A 115 -1.17 8.82 8.48
CA TYR A 115 -1.31 10.07 7.76
C TYR A 115 -1.46 9.80 6.26
N SER A 116 -2.58 10.22 5.68
CA SER A 116 -2.80 10.23 4.24
C SER A 116 -3.16 11.64 3.78
N ALA A 117 -2.67 12.03 2.60
CA ALA A 117 -2.97 13.32 1.99
C ALA A 117 -4.47 13.47 1.65
N ASP A 118 -5.16 12.35 1.43
CA ASP A 118 -6.58 12.34 1.05
C ASP A 118 -7.51 12.37 2.26
N GLN A 119 -6.98 12.08 3.45
CA GLN A 119 -7.77 12.09 4.68
C GLN A 119 -7.86 13.51 5.24
N ILE A 120 -9.03 14.11 5.12
CA ILE A 120 -9.34 15.41 5.73
C ILE A 120 -9.45 15.29 7.26
N LEU A 121 -9.94 14.17 7.76
CA LEU A 121 -10.26 13.97 9.18
C LEU A 121 -9.45 12.82 9.78
N GLN A 122 -8.80 13.08 10.92
CA GLN A 122 -7.93 12.12 11.57
C GLN A 122 -8.21 12.06 13.08
N PRO A 123 -9.01 11.09 13.54
CA PRO A 123 -9.22 10.86 14.96
C PRO A 123 -7.97 10.23 15.60
N TRP A 124 -7.76 10.56 16.87
CA TRP A 124 -6.68 10.00 17.69
C TRP A 124 -7.10 9.84 19.14
N VAL A 125 -6.46 8.92 19.83
CA VAL A 125 -6.60 8.70 21.28
C VAL A 125 -5.21 8.64 21.90
N GLY A 126 -5.07 9.17 23.10
CA GLY A 126 -3.78 9.30 23.77
C GLY A 126 -3.83 8.93 25.24
N LEU A 127 -2.71 8.44 25.73
CA LEU A 127 -2.47 8.15 27.14
C LEU A 127 -1.07 8.66 27.50
N GLY A 128 -0.93 9.30 28.65
CA GLY A 128 0.38 9.76 29.10
C GLY A 128 0.54 9.81 30.62
N LEU A 129 1.65 10.42 31.01
CA LEU A 129 1.99 10.77 32.38
C LEU A 129 2.30 12.26 32.41
N SER A 130 1.70 12.98 33.34
CA SER A 130 1.88 14.43 33.50
C SER A 130 2.22 14.72 34.95
N PHE A 131 3.35 15.37 35.16
CA PHE A 131 3.61 16.08 36.41
C PHE A 131 2.77 17.35 36.42
N MET A 132 2.02 17.58 37.48
CA MET A 132 1.15 18.73 37.64
C MET A 132 1.52 19.49 38.91
N GLN A 133 1.41 20.80 38.84
CA GLN A 133 1.44 21.68 39.99
C GLN A 133 0.22 22.58 39.94
N GLN A 134 -0.46 22.69 41.07
CA GLN A 134 -1.64 23.51 41.23
C GLN A 134 -1.43 24.47 42.38
N SER A 135 -1.75 25.75 42.16
CA SER A 135 -1.63 26.81 43.15
C SER A 135 -2.96 27.53 43.28
N ASN A 136 -3.43 27.64 44.52
CA ASN A 136 -4.63 28.41 44.84
C ASN A 136 -4.22 29.83 45.20
N LEU A 137 -4.84 30.79 44.52
CA LEU A 137 -4.67 32.21 44.77
C LEU A 137 -5.97 32.79 45.29
N SER A 138 -5.86 33.69 46.26
CA SER A 138 -7.00 34.37 46.87
C SER A 138 -6.78 35.88 46.85
N ASP A 139 -7.88 36.61 46.73
CA ASP A 139 -7.89 38.07 46.78
C ASP A 139 -8.01 38.55 48.24
N ARG A 140 -6.94 38.34 49.02
CA ARG A 140 -6.89 38.69 50.46
C ARG A 140 -6.32 40.07 50.74
N THR A 141 -5.51 40.63 49.85
CA THR A 141 -4.85 41.93 50.02
C THR A 141 -4.74 42.62 48.68
N ASN A 142 -4.86 43.94 48.65
CA ASN A 142 -4.55 44.73 47.45
C ASN A 142 -3.03 44.73 47.16
N GLY A 143 -2.63 45.23 45.98
CA GLY A 143 -1.21 45.36 45.59
C GLY A 143 -0.33 46.27 46.48
N GLU A 144 -0.92 46.97 47.46
CA GLU A 144 -0.23 47.76 48.49
C GLU A 144 -0.10 47.03 49.84
N GLY A 145 -0.71 45.84 49.98
CA GLY A 145 -0.67 45.00 51.18
C GLY A 145 -1.82 45.22 52.17
N THR A 146 -2.82 46.03 51.82
CA THR A 146 -4.01 46.27 52.65
C THR A 146 -4.99 45.10 52.52
N PRO A 147 -5.43 44.48 53.63
CA PRO A 147 -6.34 43.33 53.61
C PRO A 147 -7.76 43.69 53.16
N TYR A 148 -8.39 42.78 52.42
CA TYR A 148 -9.80 42.86 52.04
C TYR A 148 -10.69 42.08 53.01
N TYR A 149 -11.73 42.73 53.53
CA TYR A 149 -12.76 42.10 54.35
C TYR A 149 -14.12 42.25 53.68
N TYR A 150 -14.72 41.12 53.32
CA TYR A 150 -16.05 41.06 52.75
C TYR A 150 -17.08 41.08 53.89
N TRP A 151 -17.86 42.16 53.98
CA TRP A 151 -18.90 42.31 55.00
C TRP A 151 -20.23 41.72 54.53
N SER A 152 -21.14 41.47 55.48
CA SER A 152 -22.48 40.91 55.22
C SER A 152 -23.34 41.76 54.27
N ASN A 153 -23.02 43.03 54.11
CA ASN A 153 -23.68 43.98 53.21
C ASN A 153 -23.23 43.86 51.73
N GLY A 154 -22.30 42.94 51.42
CA GLY A 154 -21.80 42.70 50.06
C GLY A 154 -20.75 43.71 49.59
N GLN A 155 -20.31 44.63 50.44
CA GLN A 155 -19.21 45.55 50.17
C GLN A 155 -17.90 45.06 50.81
N VAL A 156 -16.78 45.57 50.28
CA VAL A 156 -15.43 45.20 50.73
C VAL A 156 -14.82 46.37 51.49
N TYR A 157 -14.19 46.08 52.62
CA TYR A 157 -13.60 47.06 53.52
C TYR A 157 -12.15 46.68 53.88
N ASP A 158 -11.42 47.65 54.44
CA ASP A 158 -10.05 47.52 54.95
C ASP A 158 -9.96 46.94 56.38
N MET A 159 -11.10 46.73 57.05
CA MET A 159 -11.18 46.19 58.41
C MET A 159 -12.35 45.20 58.58
N PRO A 160 -12.28 44.25 59.54
CA PRO A 160 -13.34 43.27 59.74
C PRO A 160 -14.61 43.89 60.36
N GLU A 161 -15.77 43.37 59.97
CA GLU A 161 -17.11 43.85 60.38
C GLU A 161 -17.30 43.86 61.91
N GLY A 162 -16.63 42.96 62.63
CA GLY A 162 -16.68 42.87 64.09
C GLY A 162 -15.63 43.69 64.85
N ALA A 163 -14.81 44.50 64.17
CA ALA A 163 -13.81 45.33 64.84
C ALA A 163 -14.45 46.53 65.57
N GLU A 164 -13.78 47.02 66.61
CA GLU A 164 -14.25 48.15 67.39
C GLU A 164 -14.36 49.41 66.51
N ASN A 165 -15.54 50.03 66.49
CA ASN A 165 -15.88 51.20 65.65
C ASN A 165 -15.79 50.96 64.13
N ALA A 166 -15.97 49.71 63.66
CA ALA A 166 -15.96 49.39 62.24
C ALA A 166 -16.94 50.26 61.42
N ASP A 167 -18.14 50.54 61.95
CA ASP A 167 -19.16 51.34 61.26
C ASP A 167 -18.74 52.77 60.89
N VAL A 168 -17.69 53.31 61.54
CA VAL A 168 -17.22 54.69 61.34
C VAL A 168 -15.82 54.74 60.74
N LEU A 169 -14.96 53.78 61.08
CA LEU A 169 -13.56 53.77 60.67
C LEU A 169 -13.30 52.96 59.39
N ALA A 170 -14.22 52.07 59.01
CA ALA A 170 -14.03 51.22 57.84
C ALA A 170 -14.10 52.06 56.55
N SER A 171 -13.09 51.90 55.69
CA SER A 171 -13.10 52.51 54.36
C SER A 171 -13.50 51.46 53.32
N THR A 172 -14.45 51.82 52.45
CA THR A 172 -14.86 50.93 51.36
C THR A 172 -13.75 50.83 50.33
N LEU A 173 -13.36 49.60 50.00
CA LEU A 173 -12.37 49.29 48.98
C LEU A 173 -13.07 48.69 47.75
N ALA A 174 -12.50 48.96 46.57
CA ALA A 174 -12.84 48.22 45.36
C ALA A 174 -11.87 47.05 45.22
N PRO A 175 -12.36 45.80 45.08
CA PRO A 175 -11.52 44.66 44.71
C PRO A 175 -10.90 44.94 43.34
N ASP A 176 -9.60 44.77 43.22
CA ASP A 176 -8.91 44.84 41.92
C ASP A 176 -8.96 43.49 41.18
N HIS A 177 -9.47 42.44 41.84
CA HIS A 177 -9.53 41.07 41.34
C HIS A 177 -8.18 40.55 40.83
N ALA A 178 -7.08 41.13 41.34
CA ALA A 178 -5.74 40.63 41.17
C ALA A 178 -5.50 39.61 42.29
N TYR A 179 -5.80 38.34 42.03
CA TYR A 179 -5.60 37.25 42.98
C TYR A 179 -4.10 37.03 43.24
N GLU A 180 -3.52 37.80 44.16
CA GLU A 180 -2.06 37.87 44.38
C GLU A 180 -1.57 36.97 45.52
N THR A 181 -2.45 36.55 46.44
CA THR A 181 -2.06 35.80 47.65
C THR A 181 -2.21 34.30 47.45
N GLU A 182 -1.10 33.58 47.31
CA GLU A 182 -1.08 32.11 47.26
C GLU A 182 -1.45 31.51 48.62
N THR A 183 -2.54 30.75 48.68
CA THR A 183 -3.06 30.08 49.89
C THR A 183 -2.56 28.64 50.02
N GLY A 184 -2.16 28.00 48.93
CA GLY A 184 -1.59 26.67 48.93
C GLY A 184 -1.09 26.27 47.54
N SER A 185 -0.04 25.46 47.51
CA SER A 185 0.50 24.86 46.29
C SER A 185 0.68 23.37 46.51
N GLU A 186 0.20 22.58 45.56
CA GLU A 186 0.32 21.13 45.56
C GLU A 186 0.95 20.64 44.26
N GLN A 187 1.76 19.59 44.38
CA GLN A 187 2.38 18.91 43.25
C GLN A 187 1.86 17.48 43.19
N SER A 188 1.44 17.05 42.01
CA SER A 188 0.80 15.76 41.81
C SER A 188 1.23 15.10 40.51
N LEU A 189 1.02 13.77 40.45
CA LEU A 189 1.18 13.00 39.23
C LEU A 189 -0.22 12.71 38.69
N ALA A 190 -0.45 13.06 37.43
CA ALA A 190 -1.70 12.83 36.72
C ALA A 190 -1.47 11.93 35.50
N ILE A 191 -2.49 11.15 35.17
CA ILE A 191 -2.57 10.31 33.98
C ILE A 191 -3.56 10.99 33.02
N PRO A 192 -3.06 11.77 32.04
CA PRO A 192 -3.91 12.33 30.99
C PRO A 192 -4.42 11.21 30.08
N ILE A 193 -5.75 11.06 30.02
CA ILE A 193 -6.48 10.28 29.02
C ILE A 193 -7.05 11.27 28.02
N GLN A 194 -6.65 11.14 26.75
CA GLN A 194 -6.95 12.12 25.72
C GLN A 194 -7.64 11.48 24.54
N MET A 195 -8.52 12.25 23.91
CA MET A 195 -9.06 11.95 22.59
C MET A 195 -9.15 13.23 21.79
N GLY A 196 -9.01 13.12 20.48
CA GLY A 196 -9.09 14.29 19.63
C GLY A 196 -9.29 13.98 18.17
N LEU A 197 -9.45 15.05 17.43
CA LEU A 197 -9.77 15.07 16.03
C LEU A 197 -8.87 16.12 15.36
N ASN A 198 -8.04 15.68 14.42
CA ASN A 198 -7.24 16.58 13.60
C ASN A 198 -7.91 16.72 12.23
N LEU A 199 -8.14 17.96 11.81
CA LEU A 199 -8.68 18.31 10.51
C LEU A 199 -7.56 18.91 9.65
N ASN A 200 -7.19 18.20 8.60
CA ASN A 200 -6.12 18.55 7.68
C ASN A 200 -6.57 19.69 6.76
N LEU A 201 -6.11 20.91 7.04
CA LEU A 201 -6.39 22.09 6.22
C LEU A 201 -5.43 22.18 5.03
N SER A 202 -4.17 21.80 5.25
CA SER A 202 -3.13 21.68 4.22
C SER A 202 -2.14 20.58 4.60
N PRO A 203 -1.20 20.19 3.72
CA PRO A 203 -0.20 19.16 4.07
C PRO A 203 0.63 19.49 5.32
N ARG A 204 0.77 20.77 5.67
CA ARG A 204 1.57 21.24 6.81
C ARG A 204 0.75 21.87 7.94
N ILE A 205 -0.54 22.15 7.75
CA ILE A 205 -1.36 22.85 8.75
C ILE A 205 -2.62 22.03 9.00
N TYR A 206 -2.94 21.81 10.27
CA TYR A 206 -4.17 21.15 10.68
C TYR A 206 -4.83 21.92 11.82
N ALA A 207 -6.16 21.91 11.84
CA ALA A 207 -6.90 22.26 13.04
C ALA A 207 -6.99 21.03 13.94
N SER A 208 -6.92 21.23 15.26
CA SER A 208 -7.04 20.16 16.24
C SER A 208 -8.11 20.52 17.24
N ALA A 209 -8.97 19.57 17.55
CA ALA A 209 -9.88 19.61 18.68
C ALA A 209 -9.56 18.42 19.58
N SER A 210 -9.38 18.65 20.88
CA SER A 210 -9.02 17.64 21.86
C SER A 210 -9.88 17.76 23.12
N PHE A 211 -10.10 16.61 23.74
CA PHE A 211 -10.70 16.49 25.06
C PHE A 211 -9.75 15.64 25.91
N ALA A 212 -9.43 16.13 27.10
CA ALA A 212 -8.57 15.44 28.03
C ALA A 212 -9.22 15.31 29.41
N ILE A 213 -9.02 14.17 30.03
CA ILE A 213 -9.31 13.92 31.44
C ILE A 213 -7.98 13.66 32.14
N LEU A 214 -7.67 14.42 33.18
CA LEU A 214 -6.46 14.27 33.98
C LEU A 214 -6.82 13.50 35.25
N ALA A 215 -6.54 12.20 35.23
CA ALA A 215 -6.84 11.28 36.34
C ALA A 215 -5.69 11.26 37.35
N GLY A 216 -5.96 11.54 38.63
CA GLY A 216 -4.96 11.50 39.70
C GLY A 216 -5.60 11.79 41.06
N LYS A 217 -5.01 11.28 42.15
CA LYS A 217 -5.58 11.42 43.51
C LYS A 217 -5.53 12.88 44.01
N GLU A 218 -4.57 13.66 43.53
CA GLU A 218 -4.34 15.06 43.91
C GLU A 218 -4.51 16.03 42.71
N ALA A 219 -5.38 15.67 41.75
CA ALA A 219 -5.83 16.59 40.69
C ALA A 219 -7.16 17.31 41.07
N SER A 220 -7.64 17.12 42.30
CA SER A 220 -8.86 17.70 42.86
C SER A 220 -8.52 18.91 43.74
N LEU A 221 -9.35 19.95 43.67
CA LEU A 221 -9.28 21.13 44.56
C LEU A 221 -9.83 20.89 45.96
N ASP A 222 -10.52 19.77 46.17
CA ASP A 222 -11.19 19.39 47.42
C ASP A 222 -11.20 17.86 47.53
N PRO A 223 -10.07 17.23 47.92
CA PRO A 223 -10.06 15.80 48.19
C PRO A 223 -10.91 15.52 49.44
N ARG A 224 -12.22 15.38 49.27
CA ARG A 224 -13.10 14.85 50.31
C ARG A 224 -12.65 13.42 50.63
N PRO A 225 -12.69 13.01 51.90
CA PRO A 225 -12.36 11.63 52.26
C PRO A 225 -13.21 10.64 51.45
N GLY A 226 -12.59 9.92 50.51
CA GLY A 226 -13.25 8.89 49.69
C GLY A 226 -13.67 9.30 48.27
N TYR A 227 -13.40 10.53 47.82
CA TYR A 227 -13.72 10.98 46.45
C TYR A 227 -12.49 11.57 45.76
N ASN A 228 -12.32 11.27 44.46
CA ASN A 228 -11.29 11.85 43.61
C ASN A 228 -11.95 12.70 42.53
N ASP A 229 -11.73 14.01 42.53
CA ASP A 229 -12.10 14.85 41.37
C ASP A 229 -11.01 14.82 40.31
N MET A 230 -11.41 15.03 39.06
CA MET A 230 -10.54 15.01 37.90
C MET A 230 -10.66 16.33 37.16
N ILE A 231 -9.54 16.85 36.63
CA ILE A 231 -9.57 18.01 35.74
C ILE A 231 -9.90 17.53 34.34
N THR A 232 -10.80 18.26 33.68
CA THR A 232 -11.16 18.06 32.29
C THR A 232 -10.84 19.30 31.49
N THR A 233 -10.41 19.09 30.24
CA THR A 233 -10.16 20.17 29.30
C THR A 233 -10.82 19.84 27.98
N ALA A 234 -11.45 20.83 27.36
CA ALA A 234 -11.89 20.77 25.98
C ALA A 234 -11.18 21.90 25.24
N GLN A 235 -10.34 21.56 24.27
CA GLN A 235 -9.44 22.50 23.64
C GLN A 235 -9.56 22.43 22.12
N ALA A 236 -9.36 23.56 21.47
CA ALA A 236 -9.27 23.64 20.02
C ALA A 236 -8.13 24.59 19.62
N GLY A 237 -7.54 24.34 18.45
CA GLY A 237 -6.48 25.20 17.95
C GLY A 237 -5.87 24.69 16.67
N LEU A 238 -4.61 25.05 16.47
CA LEU A 238 -3.89 24.80 15.23
C LEU A 238 -2.59 24.06 15.49
N GLY A 239 -2.24 23.20 14.56
CA GLY A 239 -0.97 22.50 14.52
C GLY A 239 -0.27 22.70 13.20
N ILE A 240 1.06 22.75 13.26
CA ILE A 240 1.93 22.72 12.10
C ILE A 240 2.71 21.40 12.07
N ARG A 241 2.90 20.84 10.88
CA ARG A 241 3.71 19.65 10.65
C ARG A 241 5.03 20.04 10.00
N ILE A 242 6.11 19.57 10.61
CA ILE A 242 7.48 19.80 10.20
C ILE A 242 8.11 18.44 9.92
N GLY A 243 9.00 18.37 8.93
CA GLY A 243 9.63 17.12 8.50
C GLY A 243 8.83 16.39 7.42
N LYS A 244 9.31 15.19 7.08
CA LYS A 244 8.63 14.31 6.12
C LYS A 244 7.61 13.46 6.87
N ALA A 245 6.42 13.29 6.29
CA ALA A 245 5.48 12.28 6.75
C ALA A 245 6.21 10.94 6.87
N TYR A 246 5.89 10.14 7.90
CA TYR A 246 6.33 8.75 7.95
C TYR A 246 5.70 8.06 6.72
N GLY A 247 6.43 8.08 5.61
CA GLY A 247 6.07 7.30 4.46
C GLY A 247 6.29 5.87 4.90
N GLU A 248 5.22 5.09 4.93
CA GLU A 248 5.40 3.72 4.43
C GLU A 248 6.27 3.85 3.17
N PRO A 249 7.32 3.03 3.00
CA PRO A 249 8.00 3.01 1.73
C PRO A 249 6.91 2.75 0.70
N LYS A 250 6.50 3.81 0.00
CA LYS A 250 5.77 3.66 -1.23
C LYS A 250 6.76 2.86 -2.03
N VAL A 251 6.47 1.58 -2.18
CA VAL A 251 6.98 0.84 -3.31
C VAL A 251 6.41 1.63 -4.46
N ASP A 252 7.20 2.58 -4.96
CA ASP A 252 6.90 3.30 -6.19
C ASP A 252 6.94 2.21 -7.24
N TYR A 253 5.81 1.51 -7.38
CA TYR A 253 5.56 0.73 -8.57
C TYR A 253 5.60 1.76 -9.70
N PRO A 254 6.40 1.53 -10.75
CA PRO A 254 6.42 2.42 -11.89
C PRO A 254 4.98 2.63 -12.36
N GLU A 255 4.64 3.86 -12.80
CA GLU A 255 3.27 4.26 -13.18
C GLU A 255 2.59 3.28 -14.16
N GLU A 256 3.37 2.46 -14.87
CA GLU A 256 2.95 1.35 -15.72
C GLU A 256 2.14 0.25 -14.99
N TRP A 257 2.32 0.04 -13.69
CA TRP A 257 1.58 -0.99 -12.92
C TRP A 257 0.22 -0.51 -12.40
N LEU A 258 -0.01 0.80 -12.31
CA LEU A 258 -1.29 1.38 -11.86
C LEU A 258 -2.39 1.38 -12.94
N LEU A 259 -2.04 1.07 -14.19
CA LEU A 259 -2.98 0.89 -15.30
C LEU A 259 -3.58 -0.52 -15.36
N ILE A 260 -3.01 -1.50 -14.66
CA ILE A 260 -3.53 -2.87 -14.54
C ILE A 260 -4.35 -2.97 -13.24
N GLY A 261 -5.46 -2.22 -13.19
CA GLY A 261 -6.48 -2.44 -12.17
C GLY A 261 -7.40 -3.57 -12.64
N ASP A 262 -7.75 -4.50 -11.76
CA ASP A 262 -8.78 -5.56 -11.90
C ASP A 262 -9.16 -5.88 -13.36
N ASP A 263 -8.26 -6.58 -14.06
CA ASP A 263 -8.47 -7.11 -15.41
C ASP A 263 -8.18 -8.62 -15.31
N ALA A 264 -9.24 -9.42 -15.16
CA ALA A 264 -9.15 -10.83 -14.83
C ALA A 264 -8.72 -11.72 -16.02
N ASP A 265 -9.03 -11.29 -17.25
CA ASP A 265 -8.71 -12.00 -18.49
C ASP A 265 -7.55 -11.37 -19.27
N LEU A 266 -7.04 -10.24 -18.79
CA LEU A 266 -5.86 -9.53 -19.28
C LEU A 266 -6.03 -9.06 -20.74
N ASP A 267 -7.25 -8.73 -21.13
CA ASP A 267 -7.56 -8.26 -22.47
C ASP A 267 -7.27 -6.74 -22.65
N GLY A 268 -7.00 -6.02 -21.55
CA GLY A 268 -6.70 -4.59 -21.53
C GLY A 268 -7.90 -3.72 -21.14
N ILE A 269 -9.04 -4.32 -20.77
CA ILE A 269 -10.24 -3.64 -20.29
C ILE A 269 -10.57 -4.11 -18.86
N GLN A 270 -10.66 -3.14 -17.95
CA GLN A 270 -10.99 -3.41 -16.55
C GLN A 270 -12.35 -4.13 -16.39
N ASP A 271 -12.44 -5.11 -15.48
CA ASP A 271 -13.63 -5.94 -15.21
C ASP A 271 -14.93 -5.12 -15.02
N LYS A 272 -14.84 -3.91 -14.47
CA LYS A 272 -16.00 -3.01 -14.25
C LYS A 272 -16.57 -2.41 -15.54
N ARG A 273 -15.76 -2.36 -16.60
CA ARG A 273 -16.10 -1.82 -17.92
C ARG A 273 -16.15 -2.90 -19.00
N ASP A 274 -15.64 -4.09 -18.70
CA ASP A 274 -15.71 -5.25 -19.56
C ASP A 274 -17.13 -5.82 -19.59
N ARG A 275 -17.62 -6.06 -20.81
CA ARG A 275 -18.92 -6.65 -21.09
C ARG A 275 -18.82 -8.14 -21.43
N CYS A 276 -17.63 -8.61 -21.79
CA CYS A 276 -17.37 -9.94 -22.31
C CYS A 276 -16.24 -10.61 -21.50
N PRO A 277 -16.55 -11.07 -20.27
CA PRO A 277 -15.54 -11.68 -19.40
C PRO A 277 -15.01 -12.99 -19.98
N GLY A 278 -13.70 -13.11 -20.10
CA GLY A 278 -12.98 -14.29 -20.59
C GLY A 278 -12.40 -14.13 -22.00
N THR A 279 -12.17 -12.90 -22.46
CA THR A 279 -11.49 -12.64 -23.73
C THR A 279 -10.00 -12.98 -23.60
N PRO A 280 -9.42 -13.79 -24.50
CA PRO A 280 -8.01 -14.16 -24.38
C PRO A 280 -7.08 -12.95 -24.53
N GLU A 281 -5.99 -12.95 -23.75
CA GLU A 281 -4.93 -11.93 -23.77
C GLU A 281 -4.45 -11.65 -25.22
N ASN A 282 -4.47 -10.38 -25.63
CA ASN A 282 -4.15 -9.87 -26.98
C ASN A 282 -5.19 -10.14 -28.09
N ALA A 283 -6.41 -10.59 -27.77
CA ALA A 283 -7.48 -10.64 -28.76
C ALA A 283 -7.86 -9.23 -29.28
N PRO A 284 -8.25 -9.07 -30.55
CA PRO A 284 -8.75 -7.80 -31.05
C PRO A 284 -10.11 -7.47 -30.41
N ILE A 285 -10.12 -6.59 -29.41
CA ILE A 285 -11.34 -6.21 -28.68
C ILE A 285 -11.83 -4.80 -29.06
N ASP A 286 -13.14 -4.58 -28.89
CA ASP A 286 -13.76 -3.27 -28.97
C ASP A 286 -13.58 -2.46 -27.66
N LYS A 287 -14.08 -1.23 -27.62
CA LYS A 287 -13.97 -0.35 -26.42
C LYS A 287 -14.71 -0.87 -25.18
N ARG A 288 -15.41 -2.01 -25.27
CA ARG A 288 -16.24 -2.61 -24.22
C ARG A 288 -15.74 -3.99 -23.78
N GLY A 289 -14.60 -4.45 -24.26
CA GLY A 289 -14.00 -5.75 -23.88
C GLY A 289 -14.53 -6.92 -24.69
N CYS A 290 -15.40 -6.66 -25.69
CA CYS A 290 -15.92 -7.72 -26.53
C CYS A 290 -15.02 -7.92 -27.75
N PRO A 291 -14.80 -9.17 -28.19
CA PRO A 291 -14.10 -9.44 -29.42
C PRO A 291 -14.71 -8.72 -30.63
N THR A 292 -13.84 -8.27 -31.53
CA THR A 292 -14.26 -7.69 -32.80
C THR A 292 -14.87 -8.78 -33.67
N ASP A 293 -16.09 -8.52 -34.13
CA ASP A 293 -16.86 -9.34 -35.09
C ASP A 293 -17.25 -8.38 -36.23
N SER A 294 -16.49 -8.48 -37.32
CA SER A 294 -16.52 -7.54 -38.43
C SER A 294 -17.75 -7.70 -39.32
N ASP A 295 -18.25 -8.92 -39.52
CA ASP A 295 -19.41 -9.24 -40.37
C ASP A 295 -20.72 -9.46 -39.59
N LYS A 296 -20.63 -9.57 -38.25
CA LYS A 296 -21.73 -9.71 -37.29
C LYS A 296 -22.48 -11.02 -37.43
N ASP A 297 -21.78 -12.09 -37.76
CA ASP A 297 -22.30 -13.45 -37.80
C ASP A 297 -22.34 -14.14 -36.42
N GLY A 298 -21.68 -13.56 -35.40
CA GLY A 298 -21.62 -14.05 -34.03
C GLY A 298 -20.34 -14.83 -33.67
N ILE A 299 -19.39 -14.96 -34.60
CA ILE A 299 -18.06 -15.54 -34.38
C ILE A 299 -17.04 -14.40 -34.41
N ALA A 300 -16.14 -14.37 -33.44
CA ALA A 300 -15.12 -13.33 -33.38
C ALA A 300 -14.09 -13.50 -34.50
N ASP A 301 -13.58 -12.39 -35.05
CA ASP A 301 -12.64 -12.36 -36.19
C ASP A 301 -11.39 -13.22 -35.97
N TYR A 302 -10.98 -13.45 -34.71
CA TYR A 302 -9.82 -14.27 -34.36
C TYR A 302 -10.10 -15.79 -34.35
N LEU A 303 -11.38 -16.19 -34.32
CA LEU A 303 -11.86 -17.57 -34.42
C LEU A 303 -12.48 -17.87 -35.79
N ASP A 304 -12.79 -16.83 -36.55
CA ASP A 304 -13.45 -16.91 -37.84
C ASP A 304 -12.45 -17.17 -38.99
N ILE A 305 -12.77 -18.16 -39.83
CA ILE A 305 -12.04 -18.46 -41.07
C ILE A 305 -12.36 -17.45 -42.18
N GLU A 306 -13.57 -16.89 -42.21
CA GLU A 306 -14.04 -15.88 -43.17
C GLU A 306 -14.48 -14.56 -42.49
N PRO A 307 -13.57 -13.76 -41.89
CA PRO A 307 -13.89 -12.58 -41.06
C PRO A 307 -14.70 -11.44 -41.71
N TYR A 308 -15.02 -11.54 -43.00
CA TYR A 308 -15.75 -10.54 -43.77
C TYR A 308 -16.81 -11.20 -44.66
N SER A 309 -17.44 -12.27 -44.18
CA SER A 309 -18.43 -13.01 -44.96
C SER A 309 -19.65 -12.13 -45.27
N THR A 310 -20.31 -12.36 -46.41
CA THR A 310 -21.50 -11.60 -46.80
C THR A 310 -22.77 -12.11 -46.11
N HIS A 311 -22.72 -13.28 -45.47
CA HIS A 311 -23.89 -14.00 -44.95
C HIS A 311 -23.72 -14.33 -43.47
N ARG A 312 -24.67 -13.88 -42.64
CA ARG A 312 -24.67 -14.14 -41.17
C ARG A 312 -24.89 -15.60 -40.74
N ARG A 313 -25.08 -16.53 -41.68
CA ARG A 313 -25.38 -17.94 -41.38
C ARG A 313 -24.12 -18.75 -41.61
N VAL A 314 -23.35 -18.91 -40.54
CA VAL A 314 -22.08 -19.60 -40.57
C VAL A 314 -22.12 -20.91 -39.79
N ASN A 315 -21.18 -21.80 -40.10
CA ASN A 315 -20.94 -22.99 -39.28
C ASN A 315 -20.13 -22.62 -38.01
N ALA A 316 -19.78 -23.61 -37.17
CA ALA A 316 -19.01 -23.39 -35.94
C ALA A 316 -17.58 -22.83 -36.16
N GLN A 317 -17.14 -22.68 -37.40
CA GLN A 317 -15.82 -22.19 -37.79
C GLN A 317 -15.90 -20.86 -38.56
N GLY A 318 -17.09 -20.25 -38.70
CA GLY A 318 -17.26 -18.97 -39.39
C GLY A 318 -17.34 -19.03 -40.91
N VAL A 319 -17.47 -20.23 -41.50
CA VAL A 319 -17.66 -20.36 -42.95
C VAL A 319 -19.13 -20.15 -43.33
N ALA A 320 -19.38 -19.24 -44.28
CA ALA A 320 -20.73 -18.94 -44.78
C ALA A 320 -21.37 -20.14 -45.49
N LEU A 321 -22.55 -20.55 -45.01
CA LEU A 321 -23.30 -21.65 -45.60
C LEU A 321 -24.38 -21.13 -46.57
N SER A 322 -24.56 -21.84 -47.69
CA SER A 322 -25.68 -21.60 -48.59
C SER A 322 -27.01 -22.08 -47.97
N GLU A 323 -28.14 -21.57 -48.48
CA GLU A 323 -29.48 -22.01 -48.03
C GLU A 323 -29.67 -23.54 -48.13
N GLU A 324 -29.07 -24.18 -49.14
CA GLU A 324 -29.10 -25.64 -49.30
C GLU A 324 -28.31 -26.36 -48.21
N GLN A 325 -27.11 -25.88 -47.89
CA GLN A 325 -26.27 -26.45 -46.83
C GLN A 325 -26.88 -26.24 -45.45
N TRP A 326 -27.51 -25.10 -45.21
CA TRP A 326 -28.20 -24.82 -43.97
C TRP A 326 -29.45 -25.70 -43.77
N ALA A 327 -30.17 -25.99 -44.85
CA ALA A 327 -31.29 -26.94 -44.82
C ALA A 327 -30.85 -28.36 -44.45
N VAL A 328 -29.65 -28.78 -44.89
CA VAL A 328 -29.05 -30.07 -44.49
C VAL A 328 -28.64 -30.06 -43.01
N ALA A 329 -28.07 -28.97 -42.52
CA ALA A 329 -27.66 -28.85 -41.11
C ALA A 329 -28.85 -28.91 -40.12
N LEU A 330 -30.01 -28.37 -40.51
CA LEU A 330 -31.25 -28.41 -39.72
C LEU A 330 -32.10 -29.67 -39.91
N ALA A 331 -31.82 -30.48 -40.94
CA ALA A 331 -32.57 -31.68 -41.19
C ALA A 331 -32.35 -32.69 -40.04
N PRO A 332 -33.42 -33.24 -39.42
CA PRO A 332 -33.26 -34.28 -38.42
C PRO A 332 -32.51 -35.46 -39.04
N GLN A 333 -31.36 -35.79 -38.45
CA GLN A 333 -30.56 -36.96 -38.83
C GLN A 333 -31.45 -38.19 -38.80
N LYS A 334 -31.87 -38.69 -39.97
CA LYS A 334 -32.49 -40.01 -40.06
C LYS A 334 -31.40 -41.01 -39.70
N ARG A 335 -31.41 -41.48 -38.46
CA ARG A 335 -30.64 -42.68 -38.07
C ARG A 335 -31.09 -43.82 -38.97
N SER A 336 -30.34 -44.08 -40.03
CA SER A 336 -30.45 -45.36 -40.71
C SER A 336 -29.87 -46.40 -39.76
N GLU A 337 -30.58 -47.52 -39.57
CA GLU A 337 -30.22 -48.57 -38.62
C GLU A 337 -28.88 -49.26 -38.93
N ASN A 338 -28.17 -48.84 -39.98
CA ASN A 338 -26.91 -49.45 -40.43
C ASN A 338 -25.69 -48.51 -40.35
N ALA A 339 -25.76 -47.39 -39.63
CA ALA A 339 -24.65 -46.43 -39.52
C ALA A 339 -23.37 -47.03 -38.88
N PHE A 340 -23.47 -48.14 -38.14
CA PHE A 340 -22.31 -48.79 -37.51
C PHE A 340 -21.42 -49.58 -38.50
N GLN A 341 -21.89 -49.90 -39.70
CA GLN A 341 -21.13 -50.68 -40.69
C GLN A 341 -20.40 -49.84 -41.74
N ASN A 342 -20.78 -48.57 -41.93
CA ASN A 342 -20.23 -47.74 -43.01
C ASN A 342 -18.95 -46.98 -42.64
N ASP A 343 -18.58 -46.90 -41.35
CA ASP A 343 -17.34 -46.23 -40.93
C ASP A 343 -16.06 -47.06 -41.20
N PHE A 344 -16.20 -48.34 -41.62
CA PHE A 344 -15.07 -49.26 -41.77
C PHE A 344 -14.79 -49.78 -43.19
N LEU A 345 -15.47 -49.27 -44.22
CA LEU A 345 -15.20 -49.67 -45.60
C LEU A 345 -14.88 -48.46 -46.49
N ARG A 346 -13.57 -48.32 -46.75
CA ARG A 346 -12.92 -47.58 -47.83
C ARG A 346 -13.72 -47.62 -49.15
N VAL A 347 -13.60 -46.56 -49.95
CA VAL A 347 -12.84 -46.58 -51.23
C VAL A 347 -12.77 -45.16 -51.80
N ASP A 348 -11.56 -44.83 -52.25
CA ASP A 348 -11.19 -43.64 -53.03
C ASP A 348 -12.01 -43.49 -54.32
N SER A 349 -12.31 -42.25 -54.73
CA SER A 349 -11.96 -41.75 -56.07
C SER A 349 -12.51 -40.34 -56.35
N GLU A 350 -11.57 -39.46 -56.71
CA GLU A 350 -11.63 -38.47 -57.80
C GLU A 350 -12.38 -37.13 -57.64
N GLY A 351 -11.61 -36.04 -57.55
CA GLY A 351 -11.92 -34.78 -58.24
C GLY A 351 -11.63 -33.47 -57.48
N ALA A 352 -10.51 -32.81 -57.84
CA ALA A 352 -10.15 -31.38 -57.70
C ALA A 352 -9.75 -30.82 -56.31
N THR A 353 -8.66 -30.05 -56.11
CA THR A 353 -7.54 -29.56 -56.97
C THR A 353 -6.42 -29.01 -56.06
N ASP A 354 -5.18 -29.32 -56.45
CA ASP A 354 -3.92 -28.54 -56.37
C ASP A 354 -3.39 -27.98 -55.04
N VAL A 355 -2.62 -28.81 -54.32
CA VAL A 355 -1.46 -28.35 -53.54
C VAL A 355 -0.26 -29.25 -53.88
N VAL A 356 0.72 -28.68 -54.58
CA VAL A 356 1.95 -29.39 -54.99
C VAL A 356 2.78 -29.72 -53.75
N THR A 357 2.81 -30.99 -53.35
CA THR A 357 3.77 -31.50 -52.35
C THR A 357 5.08 -31.88 -53.03
N PRO A 358 6.25 -31.46 -52.53
CA PRO A 358 7.53 -31.83 -53.12
C PRO A 358 7.79 -33.33 -52.98
N VAL A 359 8.23 -33.93 -54.07
CA VAL A 359 8.43 -35.37 -54.24
C VAL A 359 9.89 -35.62 -54.64
N ASP A 360 10.50 -36.74 -54.21
CA ASP A 360 11.88 -37.07 -54.61
C ASP A 360 11.98 -37.50 -56.09
N ALA A 361 13.20 -37.74 -56.61
CA ALA A 361 13.43 -38.10 -58.00
C ALA A 361 12.76 -39.43 -58.47
N ASN A 362 12.24 -40.23 -57.54
CA ASN A 362 11.49 -41.46 -57.79
C ASN A 362 10.00 -41.31 -57.45
N GLY A 363 9.50 -40.09 -57.21
CA GLY A 363 8.09 -39.82 -57.01
C GLY A 363 7.52 -40.22 -55.65
N ARG A 364 8.35 -40.31 -54.60
CA ARG A 364 7.90 -40.56 -53.21
C ARG A 364 7.77 -39.31 -52.36
N THR A 365 6.70 -39.24 -51.56
CA THR A 365 6.42 -38.12 -50.65
C THR A 365 7.24 -38.20 -49.35
N PRO A 366 7.38 -37.09 -48.58
CA PRO A 366 8.12 -37.08 -47.31
C PRO A 366 7.58 -38.07 -46.26
N ALA A 367 6.30 -38.43 -46.33
CA ALA A 367 5.67 -39.41 -45.45
C ALA A 367 6.06 -40.85 -45.84
N GLU A 368 6.15 -41.15 -47.13
CA GLU A 368 6.60 -42.45 -47.65
C GLU A 368 8.10 -42.68 -47.39
N LEU A 369 8.91 -41.62 -47.44
CA LEU A 369 10.32 -41.66 -47.04
C LEU A 369 10.50 -41.95 -45.55
N ARG A 370 9.57 -41.50 -44.69
CA ARG A 370 9.55 -41.84 -43.25
C ARG A 370 9.16 -43.29 -43.01
N LEU A 371 8.19 -43.80 -43.78
CA LEU A 371 7.77 -45.20 -43.75
C LEU A 371 8.85 -46.15 -44.28
N LEU A 372 9.56 -45.80 -45.36
CA LEU A 372 10.67 -46.61 -45.86
C LEU A 372 11.86 -46.65 -44.90
N LYS A 373 12.13 -45.54 -44.20
CA LYS A 373 13.14 -45.49 -43.13
C LYS A 373 12.75 -46.31 -41.91
N ALA A 374 11.46 -46.54 -41.67
CA ALA A 374 10.98 -47.32 -40.53
C ALA A 374 11.10 -48.84 -40.72
N PHE A 375 11.32 -49.33 -41.95
CA PHE A 375 11.23 -50.77 -42.27
C PHE A 375 12.44 -51.38 -43.02
N GLY A 376 13.59 -50.70 -43.12
CA GLY A 376 14.75 -51.20 -43.86
C GLY A 376 16.07 -51.15 -43.09
N SER A 377 16.61 -52.34 -42.80
CA SER A 377 17.96 -52.56 -42.26
C SER A 377 19.06 -52.24 -43.29
N ASP A 378 20.14 -51.64 -42.80
CA ASP A 378 21.52 -51.57 -43.31
C ASP A 378 21.87 -50.92 -44.67
N LYS A 379 22.76 -49.92 -44.54
CA LYS A 379 23.77 -49.40 -45.49
C LYS A 379 23.25 -48.58 -46.69
N SER A 380 23.32 -47.25 -46.56
CA SER A 380 24.03 -46.42 -47.54
C SER A 380 24.30 -45.00 -47.01
N THR A 381 25.58 -44.71 -46.76
CA THR A 381 26.12 -43.36 -46.69
C THR A 381 25.86 -42.65 -48.01
N THR A 382 25.10 -41.55 -47.99
CA THR A 382 25.00 -40.63 -49.15
C THR A 382 25.37 -39.23 -48.69
N THR A 383 26.49 -38.74 -49.22
CA THR A 383 27.07 -37.42 -48.97
C THR A 383 26.18 -36.31 -49.50
N ILE A 384 25.82 -35.35 -48.64
CA ILE A 384 25.15 -34.11 -49.04
C ILE A 384 26.23 -33.08 -49.38
N LYS A 385 26.37 -32.71 -50.67
CA LYS A 385 27.10 -31.49 -51.04
C LYS A 385 26.20 -30.29 -50.73
N ALA A 386 26.58 -29.48 -49.74
CA ALA A 386 25.93 -28.22 -49.45
C ALA A 386 26.11 -27.25 -50.62
N LYS A 387 25.01 -26.85 -51.27
CA LYS A 387 24.99 -25.71 -52.18
C LYS A 387 24.59 -24.48 -51.35
N ARG A 388 25.56 -23.58 -51.13
CA ARG A 388 25.33 -22.27 -50.49
C ARG A 388 24.23 -21.52 -51.26
N SER A 389 23.10 -21.25 -50.61
CA SER A 389 22.17 -20.20 -51.05
C SER A 389 22.73 -18.84 -50.64
N ALA A 390 22.59 -17.86 -51.53
CA ALA A 390 23.11 -16.51 -51.35
C ALA A 390 22.57 -15.85 -50.07
N PRO A 391 23.36 -14.98 -49.40
CA PRO A 391 22.87 -14.24 -48.25
C PRO A 391 21.68 -13.37 -48.68
N ALA A 392 20.68 -13.27 -47.80
CA ALA A 392 19.55 -12.37 -47.97
C ALA A 392 20.05 -10.96 -48.31
N PRO A 393 19.39 -10.23 -49.24
CA PRO A 393 19.83 -8.90 -49.62
C PRO A 393 19.83 -7.99 -48.39
N ALA A 394 20.93 -7.26 -48.21
CA ALA A 394 21.09 -6.29 -47.15
C ALA A 394 19.93 -5.29 -47.17
N VAL A 395 19.27 -5.12 -46.02
CA VAL A 395 18.31 -4.04 -45.79
C VAL A 395 18.99 -2.74 -46.15
N LYS A 396 18.52 -2.10 -47.23
CA LYS A 396 19.08 -0.83 -47.69
C LYS A 396 18.92 0.23 -46.60
N ALA A 397 19.98 1.01 -46.45
CA ALA A 397 20.23 2.02 -45.44
C ALA A 397 19.29 3.24 -45.49
N ALA A 398 17.98 3.04 -45.36
CA ALA A 398 17.01 4.13 -45.24
C ALA A 398 16.54 4.36 -43.79
N ALA A 399 16.71 3.39 -42.90
CA ALA A 399 16.33 3.52 -41.49
C ALA A 399 17.40 4.16 -40.59
N LYS A 400 18.64 4.29 -41.08
CA LYS A 400 19.78 4.76 -40.27
C LYS A 400 19.84 6.29 -40.14
N ASP A 401 19.49 7.00 -41.22
CA ASP A 401 19.55 8.46 -41.24
C ASP A 401 18.45 9.14 -40.42
N MET A 402 17.29 8.47 -40.24
CA MET A 402 16.18 9.02 -39.46
C MET A 402 16.38 8.88 -37.95
N SER A 403 17.19 7.90 -37.49
CA SER A 403 17.55 7.74 -36.09
C SER A 403 18.73 8.62 -35.66
N ASP A 404 19.66 8.91 -36.58
CA ASP A 404 20.88 9.68 -36.29
C ASP A 404 20.62 11.19 -36.11
N ASP A 405 19.60 11.76 -36.77
CA ASP A 405 19.28 13.19 -36.65
C ASP A 405 18.50 13.51 -35.35
N PHE A 406 17.71 12.57 -34.84
CA PHE A 406 16.93 12.75 -33.60
C PHE A 406 17.82 12.65 -32.35
N GLY A 407 18.79 11.73 -32.34
CA GLY A 407 19.73 11.54 -31.23
C GLY A 407 20.70 12.71 -31.04
N LYS A 408 21.16 13.34 -32.14
CA LYS A 408 22.08 14.49 -32.09
C LYS A 408 21.44 15.79 -31.61
N LYS A 409 20.13 15.98 -31.81
CA LYS A 409 19.40 17.20 -31.41
C LYS A 409 18.93 17.20 -29.96
N THR A 410 18.78 16.03 -29.35
CA THR A 410 18.16 15.89 -28.02
C THR A 410 19.14 15.49 -26.91
N GLY A 411 20.36 15.07 -27.25
CA GLY A 411 21.33 14.57 -26.27
C GLY A 411 20.97 13.19 -25.70
N LEU A 412 19.93 12.53 -26.23
CA LEU A 412 19.48 11.21 -25.79
C LEU A 412 20.28 10.04 -26.37
N SER A 413 21.26 10.29 -27.26
CA SER A 413 22.13 9.21 -27.79
C SER A 413 22.95 8.50 -26.71
N ASN A 414 23.13 9.12 -25.54
CA ASN A 414 23.81 8.52 -24.39
C ASN A 414 22.88 7.69 -23.49
N TYR A 415 21.56 7.77 -23.71
CA TYR A 415 20.55 7.02 -22.97
C TYR A 415 19.91 6.01 -23.91
N THR A 416 20.73 5.12 -24.48
CA THR A 416 20.18 3.88 -25.03
C THR A 416 19.69 3.09 -23.83
N ALA A 417 18.37 3.02 -23.62
CA ALA A 417 17.78 2.11 -22.66
C ALA A 417 18.21 0.69 -23.06
N VAL A 418 19.25 0.19 -22.40
CA VAL A 418 19.69 -1.18 -22.57
C VAL A 418 18.62 -2.02 -21.88
N MET A 419 17.68 -2.55 -22.67
CA MET A 419 16.86 -3.64 -22.16
C MET A 419 17.83 -4.69 -21.62
N PRO A 420 17.70 -5.12 -20.36
CA PRO A 420 18.54 -6.20 -19.86
C PRO A 420 18.27 -7.38 -20.78
N ALA A 421 19.29 -7.78 -21.57
CA ALA A 421 19.18 -8.93 -22.43
C ALA A 421 18.68 -10.08 -21.55
N LEU A 422 17.55 -10.70 -21.90
CA LEU A 422 16.98 -11.80 -21.12
C LEU A 422 18.06 -12.87 -20.97
N ARG A 423 18.34 -13.28 -19.74
CA ARG A 423 19.34 -14.32 -19.48
C ARG A 423 18.67 -15.69 -19.68
N PRO A 424 19.25 -16.61 -20.47
CA PRO A 424 18.74 -17.97 -20.56
C PRO A 424 18.88 -18.71 -19.22
N SER A 425 17.98 -19.65 -18.97
CA SER A 425 17.96 -20.51 -17.79
C SER A 425 18.05 -21.98 -18.19
N PHE A 426 18.37 -22.85 -17.23
CA PHE A 426 18.52 -24.30 -17.41
C PHE A 426 17.54 -25.06 -16.53
N ARG A 427 17.01 -26.15 -17.07
CA ARG A 427 16.15 -27.11 -16.38
C ARG A 427 16.60 -28.54 -16.70
N VAL A 428 16.16 -29.49 -15.89
CA VAL A 428 16.32 -30.91 -16.16
C VAL A 428 14.96 -31.47 -16.58
N GLN A 429 14.89 -32.04 -17.77
CA GLN A 429 13.71 -32.78 -18.24
C GLN A 429 13.83 -34.23 -17.82
N LEU A 430 12.78 -34.79 -17.22
CA LEU A 430 12.81 -36.12 -16.60
C LEU A 430 12.92 -37.27 -17.62
N ALA A 431 12.32 -37.12 -18.80
CA ALA A 431 12.41 -38.07 -19.91
C ALA A 431 12.13 -37.37 -21.26
N GLN A 432 12.62 -37.96 -22.36
CA GLN A 432 12.44 -37.41 -23.72
C GLN A 432 11.00 -37.58 -24.24
N ASP A 433 10.30 -38.64 -23.82
CA ASP A 433 8.87 -38.86 -24.08
C ASP A 433 8.17 -39.10 -22.73
N ILE A 434 6.99 -38.52 -22.55
CA ILE A 434 6.16 -38.74 -21.35
C ILE A 434 5.76 -40.21 -21.18
N ARG A 435 5.69 -40.96 -22.29
CA ARG A 435 5.26 -42.38 -22.28
C ARG A 435 6.26 -43.31 -21.62
N THR A 436 7.53 -42.90 -21.51
CA THR A 436 8.56 -43.70 -20.83
C THR A 436 8.65 -43.39 -19.34
N LEU A 437 7.84 -42.45 -18.85
CA LEU A 437 7.89 -41.94 -17.49
C LEU A 437 6.88 -42.67 -16.59
N ASP A 438 7.36 -43.19 -15.45
CA ASP A 438 6.51 -43.79 -14.44
C ASP A 438 5.80 -42.70 -13.61
N MET A 439 4.50 -42.53 -13.86
CA MET A 439 3.69 -41.52 -13.19
C MET A 439 3.51 -41.75 -11.69
N GLU A 440 3.70 -42.98 -11.17
CA GLU A 440 3.65 -43.25 -9.73
C GLU A 440 4.82 -42.59 -8.98
N VAL A 441 5.97 -42.46 -9.64
CA VAL A 441 7.18 -41.82 -9.10
C VAL A 441 7.14 -40.29 -9.29
N VAL A 442 6.50 -39.81 -10.36
CA VAL A 442 6.42 -38.38 -10.71
C VAL A 442 5.36 -37.64 -9.88
N SER A 443 4.22 -38.28 -9.60
CA SER A 443 3.10 -37.64 -8.90
C SER A 443 3.48 -37.04 -7.53
N PRO A 444 4.27 -37.70 -6.67
CA PRO A 444 4.75 -37.12 -5.42
C PRO A 444 5.67 -35.89 -5.62
N LEU A 445 6.44 -35.85 -6.71
CA LEU A 445 7.36 -34.74 -7.02
C LEU A 445 6.61 -33.51 -7.51
N LEU A 446 5.51 -33.71 -8.26
CA LEU A 446 4.59 -32.65 -8.66
C LEU A 446 3.92 -31.98 -7.44
N VAL A 447 3.44 -32.79 -6.49
CA VAL A 447 2.79 -32.27 -5.26
C VAL A 447 3.77 -31.50 -4.38
N LYS A 448 5.04 -31.91 -4.32
CA LYS A 448 6.09 -31.21 -3.58
C LYS A 448 6.63 -29.97 -4.32
N GLY A 449 6.28 -29.77 -5.58
CA GLY A 449 6.79 -28.68 -6.43
C GLY A 449 8.25 -28.88 -6.87
N GLU A 450 8.79 -30.09 -6.75
CA GLU A 450 10.14 -30.45 -7.23
C GLU A 450 10.18 -30.58 -8.75
N VAL A 451 9.02 -30.73 -9.40
CA VAL A 451 8.86 -30.87 -10.85
C VAL A 451 7.64 -30.05 -11.30
N VAL A 452 7.71 -29.50 -12.51
CA VAL A 452 6.67 -28.68 -13.14
C VAL A 452 6.33 -29.26 -14.51
N GLN A 453 5.06 -29.13 -14.90
CA GLN A 453 4.55 -29.52 -16.21
C GLN A 453 4.77 -28.38 -17.23
N LYS A 454 5.38 -28.68 -18.39
CA LYS A 454 5.58 -27.74 -19.50
C LYS A 454 5.38 -28.42 -20.84
N PHE A 455 5.21 -27.62 -21.89
CA PHE A 455 5.21 -28.09 -23.28
C PHE A 455 6.56 -27.82 -23.94
N ASP A 456 7.05 -28.78 -24.72
CA ASP A 456 8.22 -28.59 -25.56
C ASP A 456 7.87 -27.85 -26.87
N ASN A 457 8.87 -27.62 -27.74
CA ASN A 457 8.66 -26.96 -29.03
C ASN A 457 7.81 -27.77 -30.03
N SER A 458 7.56 -29.05 -29.75
CA SER A 458 6.68 -29.91 -30.54
C SER A 458 5.26 -29.95 -29.99
N SER A 459 4.95 -29.13 -28.97
CA SER A 459 3.68 -29.15 -28.22
C SER A 459 3.43 -30.47 -27.49
N ALA A 460 4.48 -31.25 -27.22
CA ALA A 460 4.40 -32.44 -26.39
C ALA A 460 4.54 -32.07 -24.92
N LEU A 461 3.81 -32.79 -24.06
CA LEU A 461 3.84 -32.57 -22.63
C LEU A 461 5.12 -33.16 -22.02
N CYS A 462 5.80 -32.37 -21.18
CA CYS A 462 7.05 -32.74 -20.53
C CYS A 462 7.04 -32.33 -19.06
N PHE A 463 7.76 -33.09 -18.24
CA PHE A 463 8.00 -32.80 -16.83
C PHE A 463 9.43 -32.31 -16.65
N VAL A 464 9.57 -31.14 -16.02
CA VAL A 464 10.84 -30.43 -15.90
C VAL A 464 11.10 -29.94 -14.48
N SER A 465 12.36 -29.88 -14.06
CA SER A 465 12.75 -29.28 -12.78
C SER A 465 12.49 -27.76 -12.75
N PRO A 466 12.57 -27.12 -11.57
CA PRO A 466 12.69 -25.67 -11.45
C PRO A 466 13.84 -25.10 -12.27
N ALA A 467 13.69 -23.85 -12.72
CA ALA A 467 14.71 -23.15 -13.50
C ALA A 467 15.90 -22.76 -12.64
N THR A 468 17.10 -22.91 -13.20
CA THR A 468 18.36 -22.48 -12.58
C THR A 468 19.19 -21.68 -13.57
N LEU A 469 19.90 -20.67 -13.09
CA LEU A 469 20.74 -19.80 -13.93
C LEU A 469 22.18 -20.33 -14.09
N ASP A 470 22.53 -21.38 -13.34
CA ASP A 470 23.88 -21.93 -13.27
C ASP A 470 23.88 -23.36 -13.78
N LEU A 471 24.69 -23.61 -14.82
CA LEU A 471 24.80 -24.91 -15.46
C LEU A 471 25.29 -25.99 -14.48
N LYS A 472 26.20 -25.65 -13.56
CA LYS A 472 26.72 -26.63 -12.57
C LYS A 472 25.63 -27.12 -11.61
N LYS A 473 24.68 -26.23 -11.27
CA LYS A 473 23.52 -26.61 -10.45
C LYS A 473 22.56 -27.49 -11.24
N ALA A 474 22.37 -27.21 -12.53
CA ALA A 474 21.57 -28.05 -13.42
C ALA A 474 22.17 -29.47 -13.58
N GLU A 475 23.49 -29.58 -13.67
CA GLU A 475 24.21 -30.86 -13.70
C GLU A 475 24.01 -31.65 -12.40
N ALA A 476 24.14 -31.00 -11.24
CA ALA A 476 23.90 -31.65 -9.95
C ALA A 476 22.45 -32.15 -9.80
N MET A 477 21.46 -31.36 -10.23
CA MET A 477 20.05 -31.76 -10.22
C MET A 477 19.78 -32.91 -11.20
N ALA A 478 20.45 -32.93 -12.36
CA ALA A 478 20.31 -34.03 -13.31
C ALA A 478 20.83 -35.34 -12.73
N GLN A 479 21.98 -35.29 -12.07
CA GLN A 479 22.56 -36.44 -11.40
C GLN A 479 21.67 -36.95 -10.25
N GLU A 480 21.12 -36.03 -9.44
CA GLU A 480 20.18 -36.39 -8.36
C GLU A 480 18.91 -37.06 -8.89
N LEU A 481 18.36 -36.58 -10.01
CA LEU A 481 17.17 -37.19 -10.63
C LEU A 481 17.49 -38.55 -11.25
N GLN A 482 18.69 -38.73 -11.83
CA GLN A 482 19.15 -40.02 -12.32
C GLN A 482 19.30 -41.04 -11.17
N ASP A 483 19.87 -40.64 -10.04
CA ASP A 483 20.02 -41.48 -8.85
C ASP A 483 18.65 -41.90 -8.26
N ARG A 484 17.61 -41.07 -8.45
CA ARG A 484 16.23 -41.35 -8.03
C ARG A 484 15.43 -42.22 -9.01
N GLY A 485 16.05 -42.71 -10.08
CA GLY A 485 15.45 -43.65 -11.04
C GLY A 485 15.06 -43.06 -12.39
N PHE A 486 15.33 -41.77 -12.65
CA PHE A 486 15.08 -41.13 -13.96
C PHE A 486 16.33 -41.19 -14.84
N GLY A 487 16.65 -42.38 -15.37
CA GLY A 487 17.87 -42.62 -16.17
C GLY A 487 17.97 -41.78 -17.45
N ASP A 488 16.85 -41.33 -18.01
CA ASP A 488 16.77 -40.50 -19.22
C ASP A 488 16.74 -38.99 -18.93
N ALA A 489 16.96 -38.60 -17.67
CA ALA A 489 16.95 -37.20 -17.27
C ALA A 489 18.12 -36.44 -17.91
N HIS A 490 17.81 -35.37 -18.63
CA HIS A 490 18.79 -34.57 -19.36
C HIS A 490 18.52 -33.07 -19.21
N ILE A 491 19.57 -32.26 -19.38
CA ILE A 491 19.49 -30.82 -19.21
C ILE A 491 18.97 -30.17 -20.51
N ILE A 492 18.01 -29.27 -20.34
CA ILE A 492 17.45 -28.44 -21.39
C ILE A 492 17.56 -26.96 -21.00
N GLY A 493 17.48 -26.09 -22.00
CA GLY A 493 17.44 -24.66 -21.80
C GLY A 493 16.01 -24.12 -21.76
N GLU A 494 15.83 -22.96 -21.14
CA GLU A 494 14.63 -22.15 -21.25
C GLU A 494 15.01 -20.70 -21.53
N PHE A 495 14.32 -20.10 -22.51
CA PHE A 495 14.43 -18.68 -22.82
C PHE A 495 13.03 -18.12 -23.10
N ASN A 496 12.68 -17.04 -22.40
CA ASN A 496 11.39 -16.37 -22.54
C ASN A 496 10.19 -17.34 -22.44
N GLY A 497 10.19 -18.21 -21.43
CA GLY A 497 9.12 -19.19 -21.18
C GLY A 497 9.18 -20.46 -22.02
N ARG A 498 9.92 -20.47 -23.14
CA ARG A 498 9.99 -21.59 -24.10
C ARG A 498 11.19 -22.50 -23.85
N LEU A 499 10.97 -23.81 -23.90
CA LEU A 499 12.01 -24.83 -23.77
C LEU A 499 12.86 -24.87 -25.06
N MET A 500 14.17 -25.10 -24.93
CA MET A 500 15.09 -25.19 -26.04
C MET A 500 16.22 -26.18 -25.76
N ASN A 501 16.93 -26.59 -26.81
CA ASN A 501 18.08 -27.48 -26.67
C ASN A 501 19.21 -26.81 -25.88
N LEU A 502 19.92 -27.59 -25.08
CA LEU A 502 21.04 -27.13 -24.24
C LEU A 502 22.07 -26.30 -25.01
N GLY A 503 22.46 -26.74 -26.21
CA GLY A 503 23.43 -26.01 -27.04
C GLY A 503 22.97 -24.63 -27.47
N ALA A 504 21.66 -24.44 -27.70
CA ALA A 504 21.10 -23.13 -28.03
C ALA A 504 21.11 -22.20 -26.81
N ALA A 505 20.80 -22.72 -25.61
CA ALA A 505 20.85 -21.97 -24.37
C ALA A 505 22.28 -21.57 -23.97
N GLN A 506 23.27 -22.44 -24.17
CA GLN A 506 24.69 -22.12 -23.94
C GLN A 506 25.20 -21.05 -24.94
N ALA A 507 24.76 -21.12 -26.20
CA ALA A 507 25.08 -20.08 -27.19
C ALA A 507 24.47 -18.72 -26.81
N LEU A 508 23.22 -18.72 -26.32
CA LEU A 508 22.59 -17.50 -25.81
C LEU A 508 23.29 -16.97 -24.56
N GLN A 509 23.68 -17.85 -23.63
CA GLN A 509 24.37 -17.44 -22.41
C GLN A 509 25.72 -16.79 -22.73
N SER A 510 26.52 -17.39 -23.61
CA SER A 510 27.81 -16.80 -24.02
C SER A 510 27.63 -15.47 -24.77
N SER A 511 26.58 -15.34 -25.59
CA SER A 511 26.23 -14.07 -26.24
C SER A 511 25.82 -12.99 -25.23
N TRP A 512 25.08 -13.39 -24.19
CA TRP A 512 24.65 -12.51 -23.10
C TRP A 512 25.86 -12.04 -22.29
N GLU A 513 26.73 -12.97 -21.86
CA GLU A 513 27.96 -12.68 -21.10
C GLU A 513 28.89 -11.72 -21.88
N ALA A 514 29.08 -11.96 -23.18
CA ALA A 514 29.87 -11.09 -24.05
C ALA A 514 29.26 -9.69 -24.23
N THR A 515 27.93 -9.59 -24.22
CA THR A 515 27.22 -8.30 -24.31
C THR A 515 27.31 -7.54 -23.00
N THR A 516 27.10 -8.22 -21.86
CA THR A 516 27.26 -7.61 -20.53
C THR A 516 28.69 -7.14 -20.27
N ALA A 517 29.70 -7.88 -20.73
CA ALA A 517 31.10 -7.49 -20.58
C ALA A 517 31.51 -6.29 -21.46
N ARG A 518 30.72 -5.94 -22.49
CA ARG A 518 30.91 -4.70 -23.27
C ARG A 518 30.18 -3.49 -22.68
N LEU A 519 29.22 -3.74 -21.80
CA LEU A 519 28.38 -2.74 -21.16
C LEU A 519 28.94 -2.32 -19.78
N GLN A 520 29.72 -3.20 -19.14
CA GLN A 520 30.61 -2.88 -18.02
C GLN A 520 31.92 -2.27 -18.55
#